data_AF-X0V4F4-F1
#
_entry.id   AF-X0V4F4-F1
#
_cell.length_a   1.000
_cell.length_b   1.000
_cell.length_c   1.000
_cell.angle_alpha   90.00
_cell.angle_beta   90.00
_cell.angle_gamma   90.00
#
_symmetry.space_group_name_H-M   'P 1'
#
loop_
_entity.id
_entity.type
_entity.pdbx_description
1 polymer ?
#
loop_
_entity_poly.entity_id
_entity_poly.type
_entity_poly.pdbx_seq_one_letter_code
_entity_poly.pdbx_strand_id
1 'polypeptide(L)'
;MTTHVNTKEKSHKLFELIEYYEVCNRAEGKSPKTISWYSANLKSFRNYLKSRHVSDSLDNIDTKLLREYVLYLLKKTRYENHPYTPAKTELLSTSTV
;
A
#
# COMPACT_ATOMS: atom_id res chain seq x y z
N MET A 1 -40.31 -13.59 15.01
CA MET A 1 -39.12 -14.13 14.30
C MET A 1 -38.42 -12.97 13.63
N THR A 2 -37.42 -12.40 14.30
CA THR A 2 -36.55 -11.37 13.73
C THR A 2 -35.55 -12.07 12.81
N THR A 3 -35.74 -11.90 11.50
CA THR A 3 -34.79 -12.33 10.49
C THR A 3 -33.51 -11.51 10.66
N HIS A 4 -32.45 -12.14 11.19
CA HIS A 4 -31.10 -11.63 11.09
C HIS A 4 -30.73 -11.55 9.60
N VAL A 5 -30.68 -10.34 9.07
CA VAL A 5 -30.03 -10.08 7.80
C VAL A 5 -28.54 -10.32 8.05
N ASN A 6 -28.06 -11.49 7.67
CA ASN A 6 -26.64 -11.81 7.65
C ASN A 6 -26.01 -11.02 6.48
N THR A 7 -25.77 -9.73 6.71
CA THR A 7 -25.00 -8.90 5.81
C THR A 7 -23.57 -9.41 5.90
N LYS A 8 -23.21 -10.35 5.02
CA LYS A 8 -21.82 -10.76 4.83
C LYS A 8 -21.09 -9.50 4.35
N GLU A 9 -20.46 -8.76 5.28
CA GLU A 9 -19.72 -7.55 4.97
C GLU A 9 -18.76 -7.85 3.83
N LYS A 10 -18.91 -7.11 2.72
CA LYS A 10 -18.09 -7.32 1.54
C LYS A 10 -16.67 -6.95 1.91
N SER A 11 -15.80 -7.95 2.00
CA SER A 11 -14.38 -7.72 2.27
C SER A 11 -13.79 -6.83 1.17
N HIS A 12 -13.44 -5.60 1.54
CA HIS A 12 -12.90 -4.62 0.59
C HIS A 12 -11.50 -5.04 0.15
N LYS A 13 -11.23 -4.98 -1.15
CA LYS A 13 -9.90 -5.23 -1.70
C LYS A 13 -9.09 -3.94 -1.67
N LEU A 14 -7.84 -4.04 -1.23
CA LEU A 14 -6.92 -2.90 -1.15
C LEU A 14 -6.77 -2.19 -2.50
N PHE A 15 -6.80 -2.92 -3.61
CA PHE A 15 -6.77 -2.32 -4.95
C PHE A 15 -7.94 -1.36 -5.20
N GLU A 16 -9.17 -1.79 -4.90
CA GLU A 16 -10.37 -0.98 -5.09
C GLU A 16 -10.33 0.28 -4.21
N LEU A 17 -9.83 0.16 -2.97
CA LEU A 17 -9.68 1.30 -2.08
C LEU A 17 -8.60 2.29 -2.53
N ILE A 18 -7.51 1.82 -3.17
CA ILE A 18 -6.48 2.71 -3.73
C ILE A 18 -7.07 3.56 -4.85
N GLU A 19 -7.85 2.96 -5.76
CA GLU A 19 -8.51 3.70 -6.84
C GLU A 19 -9.53 4.69 -6.30
N TYR A 20 -10.32 4.30 -5.29
CA TYR A 20 -11.26 5.19 -4.64
C TYR A 20 -10.57 6.37 -3.94
N TYR A 21 -9.50 6.11 -3.18
CA TYR A 21 -8.72 7.16 -2.53
C TYR A 21 -8.08 8.14 -3.52
N GLU A 22 -7.64 7.65 -4.68
CA GLU A 22 -7.15 8.50 -5.76
C GLU A 22 -8.24 9.48 -6.26
N VAL A 23 -9.47 8.99 -6.44
CA VAL A 23 -10.63 9.83 -6.83
C VAL A 23 -10.95 10.87 -5.75
N CYS A 24 -10.96 10.48 -4.47
CA CYS A 24 -11.17 11.41 -3.36
C CYS A 24 -10.12 12.53 -3.34
N ASN A 25 -8.84 12.18 -3.45
CA ASN A 25 -7.77 13.19 -3.46
C ASN A 25 -7.88 14.15 -4.65
N ARG A 26 -8.36 13.70 -5.81
CA ARG A 26 -8.65 14.59 -6.95
C ARG A 26 -9.77 15.56 -6.62
N ALA A 27 -10.87 15.07 -6.05
CA ALA A 27 -12.02 15.89 -5.67
C ALA A 27 -11.65 16.94 -4.60
N GLU A 28 -10.73 16.60 -3.70
CA GLU A 28 -10.20 17.52 -2.68
C GLU A 28 -9.16 18.52 -3.21
N GLY A 29 -8.86 18.51 -4.50
CA GLY A 29 -7.91 19.45 -5.10
C GLY A 29 -6.45 19.20 -4.72
N LYS A 30 -6.08 17.98 -4.32
CA LYS A 30 -4.66 17.63 -4.11
C LYS A 30 -3.89 17.75 -5.41
N SER A 31 -2.61 18.13 -5.33
CA SER A 31 -1.77 18.25 -6.52
C SER A 31 -1.60 16.88 -7.22
N PRO A 32 -1.46 16.82 -8.56
CA PRO A 32 -1.19 15.58 -9.26
C PRO A 32 0.04 14.83 -8.74
N LYS A 33 1.06 15.58 -8.29
CA LYS A 33 2.27 15.02 -7.68
C LYS A 33 1.98 14.32 -6.36
N THR A 34 1.17 14.95 -5.49
CA THR A 34 0.75 14.36 -4.20
C THR A 34 -0.05 13.09 -4.41
N ILE A 35 -1.01 13.12 -5.34
CA ILE A 35 -1.85 11.97 -5.69
C ILE A 35 -1.00 10.81 -6.20
N SER A 36 -0.11 11.09 -7.15
CA SER A 36 0.82 10.08 -7.69
C SER A 36 1.68 9.48 -6.59
N TRP A 37 2.20 10.31 -5.67
CA TRP A 37 3.00 9.84 -4.54
C TRP A 37 2.20 8.93 -3.59
N TYR A 38 0.98 9.31 -3.19
CA TYR A 38 0.13 8.43 -2.37
C TYR A 38 -0.20 7.11 -3.08
N SER A 39 -0.67 7.18 -4.32
CA SER A 39 -1.02 5.99 -5.10
C SER A 39 0.20 5.06 -5.28
N ALA A 40 1.40 5.60 -5.52
CA ALA A 40 2.61 4.80 -5.68
C ALA A 40 3.02 4.09 -4.38
N ASN A 41 2.92 4.74 -3.23
CA ASN A 41 3.22 4.14 -1.93
C ASN A 41 2.24 3.00 -1.60
N LEU A 42 0.94 3.22 -1.77
CA LEU A 42 -0.07 2.19 -1.51
C LEU A 42 0.04 1.01 -2.48
N LYS A 43 0.33 1.27 -3.76
CA LYS A 43 0.60 0.21 -4.76
C LYS A 43 1.87 -0.59 -4.40
N SER A 44 2.89 0.05 -3.83
CA SER A 44 4.10 -0.62 -3.36
C SER A 44 3.80 -1.60 -2.22
N PHE A 45 2.95 -1.21 -1.27
CA PHE A 45 2.49 -2.12 -0.22
C PHE A 45 1.68 -3.29 -0.78
N ARG A 46 0.74 -3.03 -1.70
CA ARG A 46 -0.01 -4.10 -2.36
C ARG A 46 0.91 -5.07 -3.12
N ASN A 47 1.93 -4.56 -3.81
CA ASN A 47 2.91 -5.40 -4.51
C ASN A 47 3.72 -6.25 -3.53
N TYR A 48 4.05 -5.72 -2.35
CA TYR A 48 4.64 -6.50 -1.26
C TYR A 48 3.73 -7.65 -0.82
N LEU A 49 2.44 -7.40 -0.59
CA LEU A 49 1.47 -8.46 -0.25
C LEU A 49 1.43 -9.56 -1.32
N LYS A 50 1.35 -9.15 -2.60
CA LYS A 50 1.35 -10.07 -3.75
C LYS A 50 2.61 -10.93 -3.80
N SER A 51 3.78 -10.33 -3.53
CA SER A 51 5.07 -11.05 -3.52
C SER A 51 5.18 -12.09 -2.39
N ARG A 52 4.38 -11.93 -1.33
CA ARG A 52 4.32 -12.83 -0.17
C ARG A 52 3.14 -13.80 -0.24
N HIS A 53 2.37 -13.80 -1.33
CA HIS A 53 1.12 -14.56 -1.47
C HIS A 53 0.11 -14.29 -0.36
N VAL A 54 0.13 -13.07 0.20
CA VAL A 54 -0.84 -12.62 1.22
C VAL A 54 -2.05 -12.00 0.52
N SER A 55 -3.25 -12.30 1.03
CA SER A 55 -4.49 -11.71 0.54
C SER A 55 -4.49 -10.20 0.68
N ASP A 56 -4.90 -9.48 -0.37
CA ASP A 56 -5.06 -8.03 -0.38
C ASP A 56 -6.42 -7.55 0.15
N SER A 57 -7.12 -8.39 0.91
CA SER A 57 -8.34 -8.02 1.63
C SER A 57 -7.99 -7.27 2.91
N LEU A 58 -8.72 -6.20 3.23
CA LEU A 58 -8.45 -5.38 4.42
C LEU A 58 -8.59 -6.16 5.73
N ASP A 59 -9.43 -7.19 5.77
CA ASP A 59 -9.61 -8.03 6.97
C ASP A 59 -8.32 -8.78 7.35
N ASN A 60 -7.39 -8.93 6.40
CA ASN A 60 -6.10 -9.59 6.60
C ASN A 60 -4.94 -8.60 6.82
N ILE A 61 -5.22 -7.28 6.79
CA ILE A 61 -4.21 -6.25 6.99
C ILE A 61 -4.24 -5.81 8.45
N ASP A 62 -3.30 -6.33 9.23
CA ASP A 62 -3.14 -5.99 10.64
C ASP A 62 -1.84 -5.22 10.91
N THR A 63 -1.66 -4.78 12.17
CA THR A 63 -0.45 -4.04 12.56
C THR A 63 0.82 -4.89 12.51
N LYS A 64 0.72 -6.23 12.56
CA LYS A 64 1.88 -7.10 12.44
C LYS A 64 2.39 -7.08 11.00
N LEU A 65 1.50 -7.27 10.03
CA LEU A 65 1.80 -7.21 8.60
C LEU A 65 2.38 -5.85 8.20
N LEU A 66 1.84 -4.76 8.76
CA LEU A 66 2.39 -3.42 8.53
C LEU A 66 3.82 -3.27 9.07
N ARG A 67 4.12 -3.79 10.27
CA ARG A 67 5.50 -3.78 10.80
C ARG A 67 6.44 -4.63 9.95
N GLU A 68 5.99 -5.78 9.47
CA GLU A 68 6.76 -6.63 8.55
C GLU A 68 7.06 -5.91 7.23
N TYR A 69 6.11 -5.12 6.74
CA TYR A 69 6.32 -4.27 5.56
C TYR A 69 7.36 -3.17 5.81
N VAL A 70 7.29 -2.47 6.96
CA VAL A 70 8.30 -1.49 7.37
C VAL A 70 9.69 -2.13 7.46
N LEU A 71 9.80 -3.32 8.05
CA LEU A 71 11.07 -4.07 8.11
C LEU A 71 11.56 -4.50 6.73
N TYR A 72 10.65 -4.85 5.82
CA TYR A 72 10.99 -5.12 4.42
C TYR A 72 11.55 -3.87 3.73
N LEU A 73 10.92 -2.71 3.91
CA LEU A 73 11.42 -1.44 3.37
C LEU A 73 12.80 -1.10 3.92
N LEU A 74 13.04 -1.25 5.22
CA LEU A 74 14.36 -1.01 5.83
C LEU A 74 15.47 -1.90 5.25
N LYS A 75 15.14 -3.08 4.74
CA LYS A 75 16.10 -4.00 4.10
C LYS A 75 16.24 -3.79 2.60
N LYS A 76 15.37 -2.98 2.00
CA LYS A 76 15.40 -2.70 0.56
C LYS A 76 16.51 -1.69 0.25
N THR A 77 17.28 -1.98 -0.80
CA THR A 77 18.31 -1.07 -1.30
C THR A 77 17.68 0.19 -1.89
N ARG A 78 18.33 1.33 -1.67
CA ARG A 78 17.94 2.58 -2.31
C ARG A 78 18.05 2.46 -3.83
N TYR A 79 17.03 2.98 -4.54
CA TYR A 79 16.98 3.07 -6.00
C TYR A 79 16.90 1.73 -6.77
N GLU A 80 16.40 0.67 -6.13
CA GLU A 80 16.06 -0.56 -6.84
C GLU A 80 15.10 -0.25 -8.02
N ASN A 81 15.62 -0.35 -9.26
CA ASN A 81 14.95 -0.02 -10.54
C ASN A 81 14.81 1.48 -10.90
N HIS A 82 15.70 2.38 -10.45
CA HIS A 82 15.69 3.76 -10.94
C HIS A 82 16.42 3.92 -12.30
N PRO A 83 15.78 4.45 -13.36
CA PRO A 83 16.36 4.50 -14.72
C PRO A 83 17.59 5.42 -14.84
N TYR A 84 17.79 6.36 -13.90
CA TYR A 84 18.89 7.33 -13.93
C TYR A 84 19.83 7.24 -12.74
N THR A 85 19.66 6.26 -11.85
CA THR A 85 20.49 6.14 -10.64
C THR A 85 20.68 4.67 -10.31
N PRO A 86 21.92 4.14 -10.37
CA PRO A 86 22.16 2.74 -10.04
C PRO A 86 21.73 2.46 -8.60
N ALA A 87 21.21 1.25 -8.37
CA ALA A 87 20.87 0.78 -7.04
C ALA A 87 22.08 0.96 -6.13
N LYS A 88 21.92 1.74 -5.06
CA LYS A 88 22.95 1.90 -4.05
C LYS A 88 22.80 0.76 -3.05
N THR A 89 23.91 0.17 -2.63
CA THR A 89 23.99 -0.81 -1.53
C THR A 89 23.51 -0.25 -0.19
N GLU A 90 23.27 1.06 -0.11
CA GLU A 90 22.69 1.72 1.05
C GLU A 90 21.20 1.36 1.24
N LEU A 91 20.85 0.99 2.46
CA LEU A 91 19.48 0.76 2.89
C LEU A 91 18.67 2.07 2.89
N LEU A 92 17.34 1.96 2.89
CA LEU A 92 16.48 3.12 3.12
C LEU A 92 16.76 3.72 4.51
N SER A 93 16.93 5.05 4.56
CA SER A 93 17.04 5.78 5.83
C SER A 93 15.77 5.60 6.65
N THR A 94 15.89 5.56 7.97
CA THR A 94 14.74 5.49 8.91
C THR A 94 13.76 6.64 8.73
N SER A 95 14.22 7.80 8.25
CA SER A 95 13.39 8.97 7.92
C SER A 95 12.73 8.91 6.54
N THR A 96 13.00 7.88 5.74
CA THR A 96 12.40 7.63 4.41
C THR A 96 11.34 6.52 4.44
N VAL A 97 11.39 5.65 5.45
CA VAL A 97 10.43 4.56 5.65
C VAL A 97 9.21 5.04 6.42
#